data_AF-A0A1M3MV09-F1
#
_entry.id   AF-A0A1M3MV09-F1
#
_cell.length_a   1.000
_cell.length_b   1.000
_cell.length_c   1.000
_cell.angle_alpha   90.00
_cell.angle_beta   90.00
_cell.angle_gamma   90.00
#
_symmetry.space_group_name_H-M   'P 1'
#
loop_
_entity.id
_entity.type
_entity.pdbx_description
1 polymer ?
#
loop_
_entity_poly.entity_id
_entity_poly.type
_entity_poly.pdbx_seq_one_letter_code
_entity_poly.pdbx_strand_id
1 'polypeptide(L)'
;MIGRKSLFALAKALEGLPVLGTLEGTPAARAGVRYGDILISVNGRRTRTMEDYVEAKSLREDGMEIVVFRAGAERVAELVYDETARSAHDTAAILAELVTLRIAGAGLEEDEEDDPSPAS
;
A
#
# COMPACT_ATOMS: atom_id res chain seq x y z
N MET A 1 -4.81 -22.45 -7.32
CA MET A 1 -5.03 -21.01 -7.06
C MET A 1 -6.53 -20.75 -7.16
N ILE A 2 -7.14 -20.07 -6.18
CA ILE A 2 -8.59 -19.77 -6.22
C ILE A 2 -8.87 -18.78 -7.38
N GLY A 3 -9.98 -18.95 -8.10
CA GLY A 3 -10.35 -17.98 -9.14
C GLY A 3 -10.88 -16.67 -8.53
N ARG A 4 -10.66 -15.54 -9.21
CA ARG A 4 -11.09 -14.20 -8.72
C ARG A 4 -12.57 -14.18 -8.34
N LYS A 5 -13.47 -14.65 -9.19
CA LYS A 5 -14.92 -14.69 -8.90
C LYS A 5 -15.22 -15.46 -7.60
N SER A 6 -14.57 -16.61 -7.40
CA SER A 6 -14.73 -17.43 -6.20
C SER A 6 -14.14 -16.77 -4.96
N LEU A 7 -13.00 -16.07 -5.08
CA LEU A 7 -12.39 -15.31 -3.99
C LEU A 7 -13.34 -14.21 -3.49
N PHE A 8 -13.93 -13.44 -4.40
CA PHE A 8 -14.88 -12.40 -4.02
C PHE A 8 -16.18 -12.96 -3.43
N ALA A 9 -16.68 -14.08 -3.97
CA ALA A 9 -17.86 -14.75 -3.41
C ALA A 9 -17.59 -15.26 -1.99
N LEU A 10 -16.41 -15.86 -1.74
CA LEU A 10 -16.00 -16.33 -0.43
C LEU A 10 -15.78 -15.17 0.54
N ALA A 11 -15.15 -14.08 0.11
CA ALA A 11 -14.96 -12.88 0.92
C ALA A 11 -16.32 -12.27 1.35
N LYS A 12 -17.29 -12.23 0.43
CA LYS A 12 -18.67 -11.82 0.76
C LYS A 12 -19.32 -12.75 1.78
N ALA A 13 -19.18 -14.07 1.60
CA ALA A 13 -19.77 -15.05 2.51
C ALA A 13 -19.16 -15.00 3.92
N LEU A 14 -17.86 -14.69 4.01
CA LEU A 14 -17.13 -14.55 5.27
C LEU A 14 -17.17 -13.12 5.81
N GLU A 15 -17.89 -12.18 5.19
CA GLU A 15 -17.90 -10.77 5.59
C GLU A 15 -16.48 -10.22 5.84
N GLY A 16 -15.59 -10.40 4.86
CA GLY A 16 -14.19 -9.98 4.92
C GLY A 16 -13.69 -9.38 3.62
N LEU A 17 -12.45 -8.91 3.62
CA LEU A 17 -11.82 -8.28 2.45
C LEU A 17 -10.95 -9.29 1.67
N PRO A 18 -11.14 -9.43 0.35
CA PRO A 18 -10.31 -10.32 -0.46
C PRO A 18 -8.91 -9.75 -0.66
N VAL A 19 -7.89 -10.57 -0.40
CA VAL A 19 -6.49 -10.22 -0.67
C VAL A 19 -6.12 -10.61 -2.09
N LEU A 20 -5.78 -9.60 -2.90
CA LEU A 20 -5.42 -9.77 -4.32
C LEU A 20 -3.92 -9.97 -4.56
N GLY A 21 -3.14 -10.11 -3.49
CA GLY A 21 -1.70 -10.24 -3.53
C GLY A 21 -1.02 -9.21 -2.62
N THR A 22 0.28 -9.38 -2.49
CA THR A 22 1.15 -8.51 -1.71
C THR A 22 2.34 -8.14 -2.56
N LEU A 23 2.84 -6.91 -2.40
CA LEU A 23 4.11 -6.52 -3.00
C LEU A 23 5.26 -7.08 -2.17
N GLU A 24 6.32 -7.53 -2.84
CA GLU A 24 7.53 -7.99 -2.17
C GLU A 24 8.13 -6.88 -1.29
N GLY A 25 8.75 -7.26 -0.18
CA GLY A 25 9.30 -6.30 0.78
C GLY A 25 8.26 -5.60 1.66
N THR A 26 6.94 -5.84 1.50
CA THR A 26 5.92 -5.29 2.40
C THR A 26 5.78 -6.10 3.70
N PRO A 27 5.30 -5.49 4.81
CA PRO A 27 4.99 -6.22 6.04
C PRO A 27 4.04 -7.41 5.81
N ALA A 28 3.03 -7.23 4.95
CA ALA A 28 2.08 -8.29 4.62
C ALA A 28 2.77 -9.47 3.92
N ALA A 29 3.67 -9.21 2.96
CA ALA A 29 4.45 -10.26 2.30
C ALA A 29 5.37 -11.01 3.27
N ARG A 30 6.06 -10.28 4.17
CA ARG A 30 6.89 -10.88 5.23
C ARG A 30 6.08 -11.72 6.21
N ALA A 31 4.86 -11.29 6.54
CA ALA A 31 3.90 -12.02 7.36
C ALA A 31 3.26 -13.22 6.63
N GLY A 32 3.61 -13.45 5.36
CA GLY A 32 3.13 -14.58 4.57
C GLY A 32 1.69 -14.44 4.06
N VAL A 33 1.13 -13.22 4.10
CA VAL A 33 -0.13 -12.86 3.44
C VAL A 33 0.06 -12.96 1.93
N ARG A 34 -0.93 -13.49 1.21
CA ARG A 34 -0.83 -13.70 -0.23
C ARG A 34 -2.18 -13.70 -0.92
N TYR A 35 -2.15 -13.77 -2.25
CA TYR A 35 -3.36 -13.93 -3.06
C TYR A 35 -4.23 -15.10 -2.56
N GLY A 36 -5.53 -14.84 -2.43
CA GLY A 36 -6.51 -15.84 -2.03
C GLY A 36 -6.79 -15.89 -0.53
N ASP A 37 -6.11 -15.06 0.27
CA ASP A 37 -6.51 -14.80 1.64
C ASP A 37 -7.76 -13.93 1.68
N ILE A 38 -8.49 -14.03 2.78
CA ILE A 38 -9.58 -13.11 3.11
C ILE A 38 -9.27 -12.53 4.47
N LEU A 39 -9.10 -11.22 4.55
CA LEU A 39 -8.90 -10.50 5.79
C LEU A 39 -10.21 -10.46 6.58
N ILE A 40 -10.17 -10.97 7.79
CA ILE A 40 -11.32 -11.16 8.68
C ILE A 40 -11.35 -10.05 9.74
N SER A 41 -10.20 -9.78 10.35
CA SER A 41 -10.04 -8.73 11.36
C SER A 41 -8.63 -8.17 11.38
N VAL A 42 -8.53 -6.95 11.91
CA VAL A 42 -7.28 -6.23 12.18
C VAL A 42 -7.36 -5.69 13.60
N ASN A 43 -6.35 -5.94 14.43
CA ASN A 43 -6.27 -5.49 15.82
C ASN A 43 -7.54 -5.83 16.63
N GLY A 44 -8.06 -7.05 16.46
CA GLY A 44 -9.28 -7.52 17.10
C GLY A 44 -10.59 -6.92 16.57
N ARG A 45 -10.54 -6.00 15.60
CA ARG A 45 -11.72 -5.37 14.99
C ARG A 45 -12.11 -6.08 13.70
N ARG A 46 -13.39 -6.41 13.54
CA ARG A 46 -13.91 -7.00 12.31
C ARG A 46 -13.70 -6.05 11.14
N THR A 47 -13.26 -6.57 10.00
CA THR A 47 -12.93 -5.77 8.82
C THR A 47 -13.76 -6.23 7.63
N ARG A 48 -14.95 -5.64 7.46
CA ARG A 48 -15.89 -6.01 6.39
C ARG A 48 -15.76 -5.10 5.18
N THR A 49 -15.41 -3.84 5.42
CA THR A 49 -15.29 -2.79 4.42
C THR A 49 -13.90 -2.18 4.39
N MET A 50 -13.63 -1.39 3.35
CA MET A 50 -12.36 -0.67 3.26
C MET A 50 -12.27 0.40 4.36
N GLU A 51 -13.39 1.01 4.74
CA GLU A 51 -13.47 1.97 5.84
C GLU A 51 -13.08 1.32 7.17
N ASP A 52 -13.61 0.12 7.47
CA ASP A 52 -13.25 -0.64 8.67
C ASP A 52 -11.74 -0.91 8.72
N TYR A 53 -11.16 -1.24 7.55
CA TYR A 53 -9.72 -1.52 7.43
C TYR A 53 -8.89 -0.27 7.71
N VAL A 54 -9.27 0.87 7.13
CA VAL A 54 -8.57 2.15 7.34
C VAL A 54 -8.65 2.56 8.81
N GLU A 55 -9.80 2.40 9.45
CA GLU A 55 -9.97 2.70 10.87
C GLU A 55 -9.14 1.76 11.75
N ALA A 56 -9.19 0.44 11.51
CA ALA A 56 -8.40 -0.52 12.29
C ALA A 56 -6.89 -0.30 12.11
N LYS A 57 -6.46 0.11 10.92
CA LYS A 57 -5.07 0.45 10.61
C LYS A 57 -4.61 1.75 11.25
N SER A 58 -5.50 2.73 11.49
CA SER A 58 -5.11 3.99 12.13
C SER A 58 -4.73 3.82 13.59
N LEU A 59 -5.20 2.74 14.22
CA LEU A 59 -4.89 2.36 15.60
C LEU A 59 -3.55 1.63 15.76
N ARG A 60 -2.78 1.45 14.69
CA ARG A 60 -1.45 0.83 14.78
C ARG A 60 -0.47 1.78 15.47
N GLU A 61 0.30 1.25 16.41
CA GLU A 61 1.44 1.98 16.97
C GLU A 61 2.70 1.69 16.13
N ASP A 62 2.93 0.43 15.79
CA ASP A 62 4.06 -0.07 14.98
C ASP A 62 3.85 -1.51 14.45
N GLY A 63 2.80 -2.20 14.91
CA GLY A 63 2.39 -3.49 14.41
C GLY A 63 0.89 -3.55 14.09
N MET A 64 0.49 -4.59 13.35
CA MET A 64 -0.91 -4.99 13.26
C MET A 64 -1.04 -6.49 13.40
N GLU A 65 -1.87 -6.94 14.34
CA GLU A 65 -2.34 -8.32 14.35
C GLU A 65 -3.50 -8.45 13.36
N ILE A 66 -3.42 -9.40 12.44
CA ILE A 66 -4.50 -9.67 11.51
C ILE A 66 -4.95 -11.12 11.60
N VAL A 67 -6.24 -11.35 11.35
CA VAL A 67 -6.79 -12.68 11.13
C VAL A 67 -7.15 -12.81 9.66
N VAL A 68 -6.62 -13.83 9.01
CA VAL A 68 -6.92 -14.17 7.61
C VAL A 68 -7.50 -15.57 7.49
N PHE A 69 -8.49 -15.75 6.61
CA PHE A 69 -8.99 -17.05 6.24
C PHE A 69 -8.29 -17.55 4.98
N ARG A 70 -7.72 -18.77 5.05
CA ARG A 70 -7.05 -19.44 3.94
C ARG A 70 -7.31 -20.93 3.97
N ALA A 71 -7.77 -21.49 2.86
CA ALA A 71 -7.91 -22.93 2.67
C ALA A 71 -8.72 -23.65 3.77
N GLY A 72 -9.78 -23.02 4.27
CA GLY A 72 -10.67 -23.63 5.27
C GLY A 72 -10.34 -23.30 6.72
N ALA A 73 -9.24 -22.59 6.99
CA ALA A 73 -8.81 -22.25 8.34
C ALA A 73 -8.50 -20.75 8.50
N GLU A 74 -8.80 -20.23 9.68
CA GLU A 74 -8.32 -18.92 10.12
C GLU A 74 -6.86 -19.01 10.55
N ARG A 75 -6.11 -17.95 10.29
CA ARG A 75 -4.69 -17.80 10.61
C ARG A 75 -4.46 -16.42 11.16
N VAL A 76 -3.76 -16.35 12.28
CA VAL A 76 -3.26 -15.11 12.84
C VAL A 76 -1.92 -14.80 12.20
N ALA A 77 -1.70 -13.56 11.79
CA ALA A 77 -0.43 -13.07 11.28
C ALA A 77 -0.14 -11.70 11.88
N GLU A 78 1.13 -11.43 12.17
CA GLU A 78 1.58 -10.16 12.71
C GLU A 78 2.33 -9.39 11.63
N LEU A 79 1.89 -8.16 11.37
CA LEU A 79 2.50 -7.25 10.40
C LEU A 79 3.36 -6.25 11.16
N VAL A 80 4.67 -6.40 11.05
CA VAL A 80 5.64 -5.48 11.65
C VAL A 80 6.00 -4.37 10.67
N TYR A 81 5.70 -3.14 11.05
CA TYR A 81 6.10 -1.92 10.33
C TYR A 81 7.34 -1.36 11.02
N ASP A 82 8.41 -1.11 10.26
CA ASP A 82 9.51 -0.33 10.83
C ASP A 82 9.11 1.15 10.93
N GLU A 83 9.77 1.90 11.82
CA GLU A 83 9.52 3.34 11.98
C GLU A 83 9.80 4.13 10.70
N THR A 84 10.76 3.68 9.87
CA THR A 84 11.08 4.29 8.57
C THR A 84 9.89 4.28 7.59
N ALA A 85 8.99 3.30 7.71
CA ALA A 85 7.76 3.24 6.91
C ALA A 85 6.73 4.31 7.31
N ARG A 86 6.79 4.87 8.52
CA ARG A 86 5.93 6.02 8.90
C ARG A 86 6.34 7.28 8.13
N SER A 87 7.64 7.49 7.89
CA SER A 87 8.15 8.59 7.04
C SER A 87 7.82 8.41 5.56
N ALA A 88 7.69 7.19 5.05
CA ALA A 88 7.35 6.94 3.64
C ALA A 88 5.88 7.23 3.28
N HIS A 89 5.01 7.42 4.27
CA HIS A 89 3.63 7.89 4.09
C HIS A 89 3.50 9.42 4.26
N ASP A 90 4.61 10.15 4.25
CA ASP A 90 4.53 11.59 4.10
C ASP A 90 4.18 11.90 2.65
N THR A 91 2.89 12.13 2.38
CA THR A 91 2.41 12.61 1.09
C THR A 91 3.19 13.84 0.64
N ALA A 92 3.73 14.64 1.58
CA ALA A 92 4.60 15.76 1.28
C ALA A 92 5.98 15.33 0.76
N ALA A 93 6.55 14.22 1.24
CA ALA A 93 7.82 13.69 0.73
C ALA A 93 7.67 13.12 -0.70
N ILE A 94 6.57 12.41 -0.98
CA ILE A 94 6.26 11.92 -2.34
C ILE A 94 6.03 13.10 -3.29
N LEU A 95 5.29 14.12 -2.85
CA LEU A 95 5.08 15.34 -3.64
C LEU A 95 6.38 16.11 -3.85
N ALA A 96 7.25 16.21 -2.85
CA ALA A 96 8.55 16.88 -2.96
C ALA A 96 9.46 16.17 -3.96
N GLU A 97 9.49 14.83 -3.96
CA GLU A 97 10.24 14.04 -4.93
C GLU A 97 9.70 14.22 -6.36
N LEU A 98 8.37 14.22 -6.55
CA LEU A 98 7.74 14.45 -7.85
C LEU A 98 7.94 15.88 -8.38
N VAL A 99 7.94 16.89 -7.51
CA VAL A 99 8.24 18.28 -7.88
C VAL A 99 9.72 18.43 -8.25
N THR A 100 10.61 17.71 -7.57
CA THR A 100 12.06 17.75 -7.82
C THR A 100 12.44 17.01 -9.10
N LEU A 101 11.77 15.90 -9.44
CA LEU A 101 12.01 15.13 -10.66
C LEU A 101 11.49 15.81 -11.94
N ARG A 102 10.78 16.95 -11.84
CA ARG A 102 10.26 17.76 -12.96
C ARG A 102 9.68 16.92 -14.12
N ILE A 103 8.85 15.94 -13.80
CA ILE A 103 8.11 15.19 -14.83
C ILE A 103 6.82 15.96 -15.15
N ALA A 104 6.97 17.04 -15.92
CA ALA A 104 5.92 17.61 -16.76
C ALA A 104 6.56 18.54 -17.79
N GLY A 105 6.36 18.20 -19.06
CA GLY A 105 6.48 19.15 -20.17
C GLY A 105 7.68 18.93 -21.08
N ALA A 106 7.54 17.97 -21.99
CA ALA A 106 8.26 18.04 -23.25
C ALA A 106 7.91 19.36 -23.97
N GLY A 107 8.95 20.07 -24.43
CA GLY A 107 8.91 21.05 -25.52
C GLY A 107 8.16 22.35 -25.25
N LEU A 108 8.90 23.40 -24.92
CA LEU A 108 8.83 24.67 -25.66
C LEU A 108 10.26 25.23 -25.71
N GLU A 109 10.75 25.33 -26.94
CA GLU A 109 11.94 26.08 -27.31
C GLU A 109 11.71 27.55 -26.96
N GLU A 110 12.62 28.15 -26.20
CA GLU A 110 12.84 29.59 -26.25
C GLU A 110 14.34 29.77 -26.53
N ASP A 111 14.64 30.01 -27.80
CA ASP A 111 15.88 30.60 -28.26
C ASP A 111 15.99 31.98 -27.58
N GLU A 112 16.81 32.09 -26.54
CA GLU A 112 17.21 33.39 -26.00
C GLU A 112 18.70 33.58 -26.29
N GLU A 113 18.91 34.38 -27.33
CA GLU A 113 20.16 34.97 -27.78
C GLU A 113 20.77 35.80 -26.65
N ASP A 114 21.90 35.36 -26.09
CA ASP A 114 22.72 36.19 -25.19
C ASP A 114 24.18 36.14 -25.67
N ASP A 115 24.57 37.20 -26.37
CA ASP A 115 25.95 37.56 -26.68
C ASP A 115 26.59 38.18 -25.43
N PRO A 116 27.68 37.58 -24.90
CA PRO A 116 28.70 38.40 -24.28
C PRO A 116 30.05 38.20 -24.98
N SER A 117 30.45 39.24 -25.69
CA SER A 117 31.84 39.62 -25.96
C SER A 117 32.79 39.27 -24.80
N PRO A 118 34.03 38.84 -25.11
CA PRO A 118 35.15 39.41 -24.38
C PRO A 118 36.32 39.83 -25.28
N ALA A 119 36.63 41.12 -25.17
CA ALA A 119 37.95 41.73 -25.01
C ALA A 119 39.16 41.11 -25.77
N SER A 120 39.70 41.89 -26.70
CA SER A 120 41.11 42.34 -26.72
C SER A 120 41.24 43.61 -27.54
#